data_AF-A0AAV0GBY2-F1
#
_entry.id   AF-A0AAV0GBY2-F1
#
_cell.length_a   1.000
_cell.length_b   1.000
_cell.length_c   1.000
_cell.angle_alpha   90.00
_cell.angle_beta   90.00
_cell.angle_gamma   90.00
#
_symmetry.space_group_name_H-M   'P 1'
#
loop_
_entity.id
_entity.type
_entity.pdbx_description
1 polymer ?
#
loop_
_entity_poly.entity_id
_entity_poly.type
_entity_poly.pdbx_seq_one_letter_code
_entity_poly.pdbx_strand_id
1 'polypeptide(L)'
;MSGTNNDVTVLDRSPLFDDLVNDIAPPCLFRVQGHEYNMGYYLSDGIYPQYATLIQTISQPTSMKEKLFAKCQEYARKDVERAFGVLQSRWHIVKGPARMWSATDLGQIMKTCIILHNMIIESEVAQGINPEDWRPESGEAVENVTIEHDFTYLMSRINGRMKEIQDKRVHKDLKR
;
A
#
# COMPACT_ATOMS: atom_id res chain seq x y z
N MET A 1 -16.67 7.60 -20.06
CA MET A 1 -15.32 6.99 -20.17
C MET A 1 -14.71 7.04 -18.77
N SER A 2 -14.77 5.92 -18.06
CA SER A 2 -14.31 5.79 -16.66
C SER A 2 -12.79 5.63 -16.60
N GLY A 3 -12.19 6.21 -15.55
CA GLY A 3 -10.76 6.51 -15.44
C GLY A 3 -9.82 5.31 -15.56
N THR A 4 -8.72 5.52 -16.28
CA THR A 4 -7.70 4.54 -16.70
C THR A 4 -6.61 4.26 -15.65
N ASN A 5 -6.79 4.69 -14.39
CA ASN A 5 -5.85 4.42 -13.29
C ASN A 5 -6.57 3.66 -12.15
N ASN A 6 -6.44 2.33 -12.13
CA ASN A 6 -6.73 1.44 -11.00
C ASN A 6 -5.42 0.98 -10.31
N ASP A 7 -5.51 0.35 -9.14
CA ASP A 7 -4.35 -0.06 -8.31
C ASP A 7 -3.25 -0.79 -9.10
N VAL A 8 -3.63 -1.58 -10.11
CA VAL A 8 -2.68 -2.34 -10.94
C VAL A 8 -2.01 -1.48 -12.01
N THR A 9 -2.72 -0.52 -12.63
CA THR A 9 -2.08 0.47 -13.51
C THR A 9 -1.23 1.50 -12.75
N VAL A 10 -1.50 1.71 -11.45
CA VAL A 10 -0.62 2.50 -10.57
C VAL A 10 0.70 1.77 -10.39
N LEU A 11 0.71 0.44 -10.20
CA LEU A 11 1.96 -0.33 -10.17
C LEU A 11 2.74 -0.25 -11.48
N ASP A 12 2.09 -0.43 -12.63
CA ASP A 12 2.73 -0.41 -13.96
C ASP A 12 3.27 0.98 -14.36
N ARG A 13 2.86 2.03 -13.64
CA ARG A 13 3.30 3.42 -13.84
C ARG A 13 4.07 3.95 -12.63
N SER A 14 4.40 3.07 -11.69
CA SER A 14 5.08 3.46 -10.46
C SER A 14 6.58 3.57 -10.72
N PRO A 15 7.17 4.76 -10.54
CA PRO A 15 8.62 4.94 -10.66
C PRO A 15 9.39 4.01 -9.72
N LEU A 16 8.78 3.61 -8.59
CA LEU A 16 9.39 2.69 -7.63
C LEU A 16 9.58 1.27 -8.20
N PHE A 17 8.65 0.79 -9.03
CA PHE A 17 8.82 -0.50 -9.70
C PHE A 17 9.68 -0.38 -10.95
N ASP A 18 9.60 0.74 -11.66
CA ASP A 18 10.51 1.02 -12.76
C ASP A 18 11.97 1.06 -12.28
N ASP A 19 12.26 1.72 -11.17
CA ASP A 19 13.60 1.76 -10.57
C ASP A 19 14.07 0.36 -10.14
N LEU A 20 13.16 -0.47 -9.65
CA LEU A 20 13.46 -1.84 -9.24
C LEU A 20 13.72 -2.77 -10.42
N VAL A 21 13.01 -2.58 -11.53
CA VAL A 21 13.21 -3.35 -12.78
C VAL A 21 14.47 -2.90 -13.52
N ASN A 22 14.84 -1.62 -13.42
CA ASN A 22 16.00 -1.05 -14.08
C ASN A 22 17.28 -1.05 -13.22
N ASP A 23 17.27 -1.71 -12.04
CA ASP A 23 18.38 -1.74 -11.07
C ASP A 23 18.86 -0.35 -10.59
N ILE A 24 17.96 0.64 -10.57
CA ILE A 24 18.19 2.01 -10.08
C ILE A 24 17.74 2.16 -8.63
N ALA A 25 16.87 1.26 -8.15
CA ALA A 25 16.35 1.30 -6.79
C ALA A 25 17.48 1.27 -5.74
N PRO A 26 17.33 1.97 -4.59
CA PRO A 26 18.34 1.96 -3.55
C PRO A 26 18.71 0.53 -3.14
N PRO A 27 20.02 0.23 -2.95
CA PRO A 27 20.45 -1.10 -2.56
C PRO A 27 19.85 -1.47 -1.21
N CYS A 28 19.10 -2.58 -1.18
CA CYS A 28 18.51 -3.11 0.04
C CYS A 28 19.19 -4.44 0.34
N LEU A 29 20.22 -4.40 1.19
CA LEU A 29 20.93 -5.60 1.62
C LEU A 29 20.43 -6.02 3.00
N PHE A 30 19.78 -7.18 3.08
CA PHE A 30 19.39 -7.76 4.36
C PHE A 30 19.40 -9.28 4.30
N ARG A 31 19.43 -9.93 5.48
CA ARG A 31 19.51 -11.39 5.57
C ARG A 31 18.30 -11.93 6.34
N VAL A 32 17.52 -12.80 5.71
CA VAL A 32 16.41 -13.53 6.36
C VAL A 32 16.67 -15.01 6.23
N GLN A 33 16.68 -15.72 7.37
CA GLN A 33 16.87 -17.17 7.43
C GLN A 33 18.14 -17.67 6.73
N GLY A 34 19.23 -16.89 6.82
CA GLY A 34 20.51 -17.21 6.19
C GLY A 34 20.58 -16.93 4.69
N HIS A 35 19.47 -16.52 4.07
CA HIS A 35 19.45 -16.05 2.69
C HIS A 35 19.68 -14.55 2.64
N GLU A 36 20.57 -14.12 1.77
CA GLU A 36 20.87 -12.71 1.54
C GLU A 36 19.98 -12.18 0.43
N TYR A 37 19.39 -11.03 0.67
CA TYR A 37 18.48 -10.36 -0.22
C TYR A 37 19.08 -9.01 -0.59
N ASN A 38 19.04 -8.69 -1.89
CA ASN A 38 19.63 -7.49 -2.47
C ASN A 38 18.57 -6.56 -3.10
N MET A 39 17.29 -6.88 -2.95
CA MET A 39 16.16 -6.12 -3.50
C MET A 39 15.18 -5.73 -2.39
N GLY A 40 14.48 -4.61 -2.58
CA GLY A 40 13.41 -4.18 -1.66
C GLY A 40 12.20 -5.11 -1.73
N TYR A 41 11.61 -5.39 -0.56
CA TYR A 41 10.35 -6.12 -0.46
C TYR A 41 9.25 -5.24 0.08
N TYR A 42 8.10 -5.27 -0.58
CA TYR A 42 6.95 -4.44 -0.28
C TYR A 42 5.78 -5.32 0.14
N LEU A 43 5.08 -4.92 1.21
CA LEU A 43 3.86 -5.59 1.62
C LEU A 43 2.75 -5.29 0.62
N SER A 44 2.06 -6.33 0.18
CA SER A 44 0.93 -6.22 -0.74
C SER A 44 -0.25 -7.06 -0.26
N ASP A 45 -1.45 -6.67 -0.65
CA ASP A 45 -2.63 -7.52 -0.49
C ASP A 45 -2.65 -8.66 -1.53
N GLY A 46 -3.73 -9.45 -1.50
CA GLY A 46 -3.94 -10.55 -2.45
C GLY A 46 -4.45 -10.15 -3.83
N ILE A 47 -4.74 -8.87 -4.09
CA ILE A 47 -5.21 -8.41 -5.41
C ILE A 47 -4.05 -8.16 -6.36
N TYR A 48 -2.86 -7.92 -5.81
CA TYR A 48 -1.65 -7.76 -6.60
C TYR A 48 -1.11 -9.10 -7.14
N PRO A 49 -0.38 -9.09 -8.26
CA PRO A 49 0.30 -10.28 -8.75
C PRO A 49 1.39 -10.77 -7.77
N GLN A 50 1.67 -12.07 -7.78
CA GLN A 50 2.71 -12.69 -6.95
C GLN A 50 4.12 -12.41 -7.50
N TYR A 51 4.59 -11.18 -7.38
CA TYR A 51 5.96 -10.81 -7.73
C TYR A 51 6.94 -11.19 -6.61
N ALA A 52 8.21 -11.39 -6.98
CA ALA A 52 9.26 -11.69 -6.01
C ALA A 52 9.33 -10.57 -4.96
N THR A 53 9.22 -9.32 -5.38
CA THR A 53 9.34 -8.12 -4.55
C THR A 53 8.07 -7.78 -3.75
N LEU A 54 6.95 -8.45 -4.03
CA LEU A 54 5.67 -8.26 -3.35
C LEU A 54 5.39 -9.41 -2.37
N ILE A 55 5.41 -9.10 -1.08
CA ILE A 55 5.13 -10.07 -0.02
C ILE A 55 3.64 -10.01 0.31
N GLN A 56 2.94 -11.12 0.07
CA GLN A 56 1.52 -11.29 0.34
C GLN A 56 1.26 -12.19 1.54
N THR A 57 0.17 -11.91 2.26
CA THR A 57 -0.28 -12.75 3.38
C THR A 57 -0.58 -14.17 2.91
N ILE A 58 -0.46 -15.13 3.83
CA ILE A 58 -0.79 -16.52 3.57
C ILE A 58 -2.29 -16.68 3.80
N SER A 59 -3.06 -16.86 2.73
CA SER A 59 -4.53 -16.89 2.81
C SER A 59 -5.09 -18.06 3.62
N GLN A 60 -4.39 -19.18 3.66
CA GLN A 60 -4.78 -20.38 4.41
C GLN A 60 -3.59 -20.91 5.21
N PRO A 61 -3.25 -20.29 6.36
CA PRO A 61 -2.11 -20.69 7.15
C PRO A 61 -2.41 -21.98 7.93
N THR A 62 -1.65 -23.03 7.65
CA THR A 62 -1.82 -24.36 8.24
C THR A 62 -0.89 -24.58 9.42
N SER A 63 0.36 -24.13 9.32
CA SER A 63 1.35 -24.27 10.40
C SER A 63 1.33 -23.09 11.38
N MET A 64 1.89 -23.27 12.58
CA MET A 64 2.00 -22.18 13.56
C MET A 64 2.85 -21.01 13.03
N LYS A 65 3.91 -21.31 12.26
CA LYS A 65 4.76 -20.30 11.64
C LYS A 65 4.01 -19.48 10.61
N GLU A 66 3.23 -20.14 9.75
CA GLU A 66 2.40 -19.47 8.74
C GLU A 66 1.32 -18.59 9.40
N LYS A 67 0.72 -19.06 10.50
CA LYS A 67 -0.27 -18.28 11.27
C LYS A 67 0.36 -17.03 11.88
N LEU A 68 1.57 -17.14 12.42
CA LEU A 68 2.29 -15.99 12.97
C LEU A 68 2.66 -14.99 11.87
N PHE A 69 3.15 -15.47 10.73
CA PHE A 69 3.48 -14.65 9.57
C PHE A 69 2.25 -13.87 9.07
N ALA A 70 1.15 -14.57 8.79
CA ALA A 70 -0.10 -13.97 8.33
C ALA A 70 -0.62 -12.92 9.33
N LYS A 71 -0.59 -13.26 10.62
CA LYS A 71 -0.98 -12.35 11.71
C LYS A 71 -0.15 -11.06 11.68
N CYS A 72 1.17 -11.16 11.71
CA CYS A 72 2.06 -9.99 11.69
C CYS A 72 1.84 -9.12 10.44
N GLN A 73 1.71 -9.76 9.27
CA GLN A 73 1.46 -9.05 8.03
C GLN A 73 0.11 -8.32 8.03
N GLU A 74 -0.95 -8.97 8.53
CA GLU A 74 -2.27 -8.35 8.63
C GLU A 74 -2.31 -7.19 9.63
N TYR A 75 -1.56 -7.26 10.73
CA TYR A 75 -1.42 -6.12 11.65
C TYR A 75 -0.78 -4.93 10.97
N ALA A 76 0.37 -5.12 10.33
CA ALA A 76 1.05 -4.03 9.62
C ALA A 76 0.16 -3.41 8.54
N ARG A 77 -0.59 -4.24 7.79
CA ARG A 77 -1.57 -3.75 6.80
C ARG A 77 -2.67 -2.92 7.46
N LYS A 78 -3.25 -3.40 8.56
CA LYS A 78 -4.30 -2.70 9.30
C LYS A 78 -3.83 -1.35 9.83
N ASP A 79 -2.58 -1.24 10.27
CA ASP A 79 -2.03 0.04 10.75
C ASP A 79 -1.96 1.07 9.61
N VAL A 80 -1.49 0.67 8.43
CA VAL A 80 -1.47 1.52 7.23
C VAL A 80 -2.88 1.92 6.82
N GLU A 81 -3.80 0.96 6.74
CA GLU A 81 -5.21 1.21 6.38
C GLU A 81 -5.90 2.13 7.38
N ARG A 82 -5.65 1.96 8.68
CA ARG A 82 -6.19 2.83 9.72
C ARG A 82 -5.65 4.25 9.57
N ALA A 83 -4.35 4.42 9.32
CA ALA A 83 -3.75 5.74 9.10
C ALA A 83 -4.38 6.46 7.89
N PHE A 84 -4.50 5.77 6.75
CA PHE A 84 -5.16 6.34 5.57
C PHE A 84 -6.66 6.58 5.79
N GLY A 85 -7.35 5.71 6.54
CA GLY A 85 -8.75 5.91 6.92
C GLY A 85 -8.98 7.13 7.79
N VAL A 86 -8.06 7.43 8.72
CA VAL A 86 -8.08 8.67 9.51
C VAL A 86 -7.82 9.89 8.62
N LEU A 87 -6.83 9.82 7.73
CA LEU A 87 -6.55 10.92 6.81
C LEU A 87 -7.70 11.19 5.83
N GLN A 88 -8.34 10.15 5.28
CA GLN A 88 -9.49 10.28 4.38
C GLN A 88 -10.75 10.76 5.09
N SER A 89 -10.93 10.42 6.37
CA SER A 89 -12.07 10.91 7.16
C SER A 89 -11.88 12.37 7.59
N ARG A 90 -10.66 12.80 7.93
CA ARG A 90 -10.36 14.22 8.21
C ARG A 90 -10.32 15.09 6.96
N TRP A 91 -9.76 14.58 5.86
CA TRP A 91 -9.40 15.41 4.71
C TRP A 91 -10.08 14.90 3.43
N HIS A 92 -11.16 15.56 3.01
CA HIS A 92 -11.89 15.22 1.79
C HIS A 92 -11.00 15.18 0.54
N ILE A 93 -9.98 16.04 0.49
CA ILE A 93 -9.00 16.12 -0.61
C ILE A 93 -8.23 14.80 -0.81
N VAL A 94 -8.07 13.97 0.23
CA VAL A 94 -7.36 12.67 0.15
C VAL A 94 -8.27 11.56 -0.42
N LYS A 95 -9.58 11.78 -0.46
CA LYS A 95 -10.56 10.76 -0.86
C LYS A 95 -10.88 10.77 -2.36
N GLY A 96 -10.77 11.94 -2.99
CA GLY A 96 -11.11 12.13 -4.39
C GLY A 96 -10.11 11.48 -5.34
N PRO A 97 -10.55 11.05 -6.54
CA PRO A 97 -9.64 10.54 -7.54
C PRO A 97 -8.72 11.65 -8.06
N ALA A 98 -7.43 11.38 -8.17
CA ALA A 98 -6.38 12.34 -8.49
C ALA A 98 -6.32 12.74 -9.99
N ARG A 99 -7.45 12.85 -10.68
CA ARG A 99 -7.57 12.88 -12.15
C ARG A 99 -6.82 14.02 -12.86
N MET A 100 -6.28 14.98 -12.12
CA MET A 100 -5.55 16.14 -12.67
C MET A 100 -4.29 16.50 -11.87
N TRP A 101 -3.86 15.68 -10.91
CA TRP A 101 -2.71 16.01 -10.06
C TRP A 101 -1.45 15.30 -10.55
N SER A 102 -0.33 16.01 -10.54
CA SER A 102 0.97 15.38 -10.72
C SER A 102 1.35 14.57 -9.46
N ALA A 103 2.29 13.63 -9.61
CA ALA A 103 2.83 12.91 -8.45
C ALA A 103 3.46 13.87 -7.41
N THR A 104 4.03 14.98 -7.87
CA THR A 104 4.57 16.04 -7.01
C THR A 104 3.47 16.72 -6.21
N ASP A 105 2.36 17.10 -6.86
CA ASP A 105 1.23 17.75 -6.20
C ASP A 105 0.57 16.80 -5.18
N LEU A 106 0.37 15.54 -5.57
CA LEU A 106 -0.10 14.48 -4.67
C LEU A 106 0.79 14.35 -3.44
N GLY A 107 2.12 14.32 -3.63
CA GLY A 107 3.08 14.25 -2.54
C GLY A 107 3.01 15.47 -1.62
N GLN A 108 2.82 16.67 -2.17
CA GLN A 108 2.66 17.90 -1.38
C GLN A 108 1.36 17.92 -0.60
N ILE A 109 0.24 17.49 -1.20
CA ILE A 109 -1.06 17.36 -0.53
C ILE A 109 -0.94 16.37 0.64
N MET A 110 -0.39 15.19 0.39
CA MET A 110 -0.20 14.18 1.46
C MET A 110 0.69 14.70 2.59
N LYS A 111 1.83 15.33 2.27
CA LYS A 111 2.72 15.93 3.29
C LYS A 111 2.00 17.00 4.10
N THR A 112 1.22 17.86 3.43
CA THR A 112 0.44 18.91 4.08
C THR A 112 -0.59 18.33 5.03
N CYS A 113 -1.37 17.33 4.60
CA CYS A 113 -2.34 16.64 5.44
C CYS A 113 -1.70 15.98 6.67
N ILE A 114 -0.50 15.39 6.53
CA ILE A 114 0.23 14.78 7.65
C ILE A 114 0.73 15.84 8.63
N ILE A 115 1.31 16.93 8.14
CA ILE A 115 1.80 18.03 8.99
C ILE A 115 0.63 18.63 9.78
N LEU A 116 -0.47 18.97 9.10
CA LEU A 116 -1.66 19.52 9.74
C LEU A 116 -2.26 18.53 10.74
N HIS A 117 -2.29 17.23 10.41
CA HIS A 117 -2.73 16.21 11.35
C HIS A 117 -1.88 16.22 12.63
N ASN A 118 -0.55 16.20 12.50
CA ASN A 118 0.35 16.22 13.66
C ASN A 118 0.19 17.50 14.49
N MET A 119 0.05 18.66 13.85
CA MET A 119 -0.18 19.93 14.54
C MET A 119 -1.50 19.93 15.33
N ILE A 120 -2.57 19.35 14.77
CA ILE A 120 -3.85 19.21 15.47
C ILE A 120 -3.69 18.29 16.68
N ILE A 121 -3.01 17.16 16.53
CA ILE A 121 -2.78 16.20 17.61
C ILE A 121 -1.99 16.85 18.76
N GLU A 122 -0.92 17.60 18.45
CA GLU A 122 -0.16 18.34 19.45
C GLU A 122 -1.04 19.36 20.21
N SER A 123 -1.90 20.09 19.49
CA SER A 123 -2.84 21.03 20.09
C SER A 123 -3.89 20.35 20.97
N GLU A 124 -4.46 19.23 20.52
CA GLU A 124 -5.45 18.43 21.25
C GLU A 124 -4.85 17.89 22.55
N VAL A 125 -3.65 17.32 22.49
CA VAL A 125 -2.91 16.81 23.65
C VAL A 125 -2.61 17.93 24.66
N ALA A 126 -2.20 19.11 24.18
CA ALA A 126 -1.97 20.27 25.05
C ALA A 126 -3.24 20.75 25.77
N GLN A 127 -4.43 20.48 25.21
CA GLN A 127 -5.73 20.76 25.81
C GLN A 127 -6.26 19.60 26.67
N GLY A 128 -5.50 18.51 26.83
CA GLY A 128 -5.90 17.33 27.58
C GLY A 128 -6.88 16.41 26.85
N ILE A 129 -7.04 16.60 25.53
CA ILE A 129 -7.86 15.73 24.69
C ILE A 129 -7.01 14.53 24.29
N ASN A 130 -7.54 13.32 24.49
CA ASN A 130 -6.88 12.09 24.09
C ASN A 130 -7.07 11.85 22.57
N PRO A 131 -6.00 11.79 21.77
CA PRO A 131 -6.09 11.58 20.32
C PRO A 131 -6.79 10.29 19.88
N GLU A 132 -6.76 9.24 20.72
CA GLU A 132 -7.41 7.96 20.42
C GLU A 132 -8.95 8.04 20.49
N ASP A 133 -9.47 9.06 21.18
CA ASP A 133 -10.90 9.31 21.32
C ASP A 133 -11.46 10.12 20.13
N TRP A 134 -10.60 10.55 19.21
CA TRP A 134 -11.04 11.28 18.01
C TRP A 134 -12.01 10.43 17.17
N ARG A 135 -13.14 11.04 16.81
CA ARG A 135 -14.14 10.49 15.90
C ARG A 135 -14.60 11.62 14.97
N PRO A 136 -14.85 11.35 13.68
CA PRO A 136 -15.45 12.34 12.79
C PRO A 136 -16.86 12.68 13.29
N GLU A 137 -17.21 13.97 13.36
CA GLU A 137 -18.58 14.40 13.69
C GLU A 137 -19.55 13.98 12.57
N SER A 138 -20.84 13.85 12.90
CA SER A 138 -21.90 13.37 12.00
C SER A 138 -22.01 14.14 10.68
N GLY A 139 -21.53 15.39 10.64
CA GLY A 139 -21.48 16.25 9.44
C GLY A 139 -20.09 16.35 8.78
N GLU A 140 -19.03 15.85 9.43
CA GLU A 140 -17.66 15.80 8.91
C GLU A 140 -17.33 14.43 8.28
N ALA A 141 -18.14 13.41 8.58
CA ALA A 141 -18.02 12.08 7.98
C ALA A 141 -18.30 12.14 6.47
N VAL A 142 -17.25 12.13 5.67
CA VAL A 142 -17.36 12.10 4.20
C VAL A 142 -17.86 10.73 3.74
N GLU A 143 -18.86 10.68 2.83
CA GLU A 143 -19.35 9.42 2.21
C GLU A 143 -18.27 8.68 1.43
N ASN A 144 -18.20 7.35 1.58
CA ASN A 144 -17.22 6.50 0.87
C ASN A 144 -17.54 6.40 -0.62
N VAL A 145 -16.55 6.68 -1.47
CA VAL A 145 -16.70 6.50 -2.92
C VAL A 145 -16.50 5.03 -3.25
N THR A 146 -17.55 4.37 -3.73
CA THR A 146 -17.48 2.99 -4.23
C THR A 146 -16.94 3.00 -5.66
N ILE A 147 -15.82 2.31 -5.90
CA ILE A 147 -15.23 2.17 -7.24
C ILE A 147 -15.37 0.72 -7.68
N GLU A 148 -16.14 0.45 -8.74
CA GLU A 148 -16.16 -0.88 -9.39
C GLU A 148 -14.90 -1.06 -10.23
N HIS A 149 -14.26 -2.24 -10.15
CA HIS A 149 -13.04 -2.57 -10.87
C HIS A 149 -13.30 -3.73 -11.84
N ASP A 150 -12.96 -3.55 -13.13
CA ASP A 150 -13.04 -4.61 -14.14
C ASP A 150 -11.66 -5.28 -14.31
N PHE A 151 -11.56 -6.51 -13.83
CA PHE A 151 -10.32 -7.29 -13.69
C PHE A 151 -9.96 -8.13 -14.93
N THR A 152 -10.88 -8.33 -15.88
CA THR A 152 -10.72 -9.39 -16.91
C THR A 152 -9.83 -8.95 -18.08
N TYR A 153 -9.94 -7.69 -18.50
CA TYR A 153 -9.10 -7.10 -19.55
C TYR A 153 -7.61 -7.01 -19.14
N LEU A 154 -7.37 -6.75 -17.86
CA LEU A 154 -6.08 -6.54 -17.22
C LEU A 154 -5.16 -7.78 -17.22
N MET A 155 -5.71 -8.95 -16.91
CA MET A 155 -4.96 -10.21 -16.85
C MET A 155 -4.35 -10.60 -18.22
N SER A 156 -5.03 -10.23 -19.31
CA SER A 156 -4.57 -10.55 -20.68
C SER A 156 -3.32 -9.78 -21.10
N ARG A 157 -3.14 -8.54 -20.62
CA ARG A 157 -2.01 -7.65 -20.99
C ARG A 157 -0.75 -7.91 -20.16
N ILE A 158 -0.90 -8.26 -18.89
CA ILE A 158 0.23 -8.47 -17.94
C ILE A 158 0.98 -9.78 -18.21
N ASN A 159 0.27 -10.84 -18.62
CA ASN A 159 0.86 -12.13 -18.95
C ASN A 159 1.88 -12.08 -20.10
N GLY A 160 1.83 -11.04 -20.95
CA GLY A 160 2.74 -10.86 -22.09
C GLY A 160 4.12 -10.31 -21.73
N ARG A 161 4.22 -9.42 -20.72
CA ARG A 161 5.47 -8.72 -20.35
C ARG A 161 6.19 -9.32 -19.15
N MET A 162 5.48 -10.01 -18.24
CA MET A 162 6.02 -10.54 -16.98
C MET A 162 6.61 -11.95 -17.07
N LYS A 163 6.69 -12.55 -18.26
CA LYS A 163 7.31 -13.88 -18.45
C LYS A 163 8.82 -13.91 -18.16
N GLU A 164 9.46 -12.75 -18.05
CA GLU A 164 10.91 -12.63 -17.82
C GLU A 164 11.32 -12.48 -16.34
N ILE A 165 10.40 -12.11 -15.42
CA ILE A 165 10.71 -11.84 -13.99
C ILE A 165 10.08 -12.89 -13.04
N GLN A 166 9.57 -14.02 -13.57
CA GLN A 166 8.95 -15.05 -12.74
C GLN A 166 9.97 -16.00 -12.10
N ASP A 167 10.46 -15.65 -10.89
CA ASP A 167 10.89 -16.67 -9.94
C ASP A 167 9.89 -16.81 -8.78
N LYS A 168 8.91 -17.68 -8.98
CA LYS A 168 7.91 -18.05 -7.96
C LYS A 168 8.53 -18.79 -6.77
N ARG A 169 9.79 -19.24 -6.85
CA ARG A 169 10.48 -19.94 -5.75
C ARG A 169 10.92 -18.95 -4.68
N VAL A 170 11.52 -17.82 -5.07
CA VAL A 170 11.92 -16.74 -4.15
C VAL A 170 10.72 -16.21 -3.35
N HIS A 171 9.57 -16.00 -4.02
CA HIS A 171 8.33 -15.59 -3.35
C HIS A 171 7.86 -16.59 -2.27
N LYS A 172 8.07 -17.90 -2.49
CA LYS A 172 7.69 -18.95 -1.53
C LYS A 172 8.71 -19.08 -0.39
N ASP A 173 9.99 -18.89 -0.66
CA ASP A 173 11.05 -19.02 0.35
C ASP A 173 11.02 -17.87 1.38
N LEU A 174 10.53 -16.68 1.00
CA LEU A 174 10.26 -15.58 1.94
C LEU A 174 9.17 -15.90 2.96
N LYS A 175 8.26 -16.81 2.61
CA LYS A 175 7.11 -17.20 3.45
C LYS A 175 7.39 -18.47 4.25
N ARG A 176 8.52 -19.13 4.00
CA ARG A 176 8.91 -20.38 4.68
C ARG A 176 9.48 -20.15 6.05
#